data_AF-A0A932G3R3-F1
#
_entry.id   AF-A0A932G3R3-F1
#
_cell.length_a   1.000
_cell.length_b   1.000
_cell.length_c   1.000
_cell.angle_alpha   90.00
_cell.angle_beta   90.00
_cell.angle_gamma   90.00
#
_symmetry.space_group_name_H-M   'P 1'
#
loop_
_entity.id
_entity.type
_entity.pdbx_description
1 polymer ?
#
loop_
_entity_poly.entity_id
_entity_poly.type
_entity_poly.pdbx_seq_one_letter_code
_entity_poly.pdbx_strand_id
1 'polypeptide(L)'
;MNKAIYIILIAGGGLLTAVLAFFASQPATTEAAPFVPLGVLVACIAHCVMVFKMWAALPADQRRTSPGAAVGLLFIPVFNIYWIFNVYVGYATDFNKSAQARGVDKRISWGLLLCQLLLSWVPLLGLILQIVAISQICNGVNALRAGSGAVQARAA
;
A
#
# COMPACT_ATOMS: atom_id res chain seq x y z
N MET A 1 11.22 -3.06 5.81
CA MET A 1 10.31 -3.12 4.65
C MET A 1 10.98 -2.40 3.49
N ASN A 2 11.38 -3.12 2.44
CA ASN A 2 12.09 -2.53 1.31
C ASN A 2 11.09 -1.89 0.34
N LYS A 3 11.10 -0.56 0.24
CA LYS A 3 10.19 0.22 -0.62
C LYS A 3 10.38 -0.07 -2.11
N ALA A 4 11.62 -0.36 -2.55
CA ALA A 4 11.92 -0.61 -3.96
C ALA A 4 11.18 -1.84 -4.47
N ILE A 5 11.09 -2.90 -3.66
CA ILE A 5 10.36 -4.13 -4.00
C ILE A 5 8.88 -3.80 -4.27
N TYR A 6 8.20 -3.06 -3.40
CA TYR A 6 6.78 -2.73 -3.61
C TYR A 6 6.56 -1.76 -4.76
N ILE A 7 7.44 -0.77 -4.93
CA ILE A 7 7.37 0.14 -6.08
C ILE A 7 7.50 -0.66 -7.38
N ILE A 8 8.52 -1.52 -7.50
CA ILE A 8 8.74 -2.34 -8.69
C ILE A 8 7.57 -3.27 -8.94
N LEU A 9 7.09 -3.99 -7.92
CA LEU A 9 6.01 -4.96 -8.12
C LEU A 9 4.65 -4.29 -8.43
N ILE A 10 4.33 -3.17 -7.78
CA ILE A 10 3.03 -2.50 -7.96
C ILE A 10 3.05 -1.62 -9.23
N ALA A 11 4.02 -0.71 -9.35
CA ALA A 11 4.13 0.17 -10.51
C ALA A 11 4.56 -0.61 -11.76
N GLY A 12 5.49 -1.56 -11.63
CA GLY A 12 5.92 -2.42 -12.72
C GLY A 12 4.82 -3.39 -13.15
N GLY A 13 3.97 -3.90 -12.24
CA GLY A 13 2.78 -4.66 -12.61
C GLY A 13 1.77 -3.83 -13.43
N GLY A 14 1.60 -2.55 -13.07
CA GLY A 14 0.82 -1.59 -13.86
C GLY A 14 1.40 -1.36 -15.26
N LEU A 15 2.72 -1.14 -15.35
CA LEU A 15 3.42 -0.98 -16.63
C LEU A 15 3.31 -2.25 -17.49
N LEU A 16 3.52 -3.43 -16.91
CA LEU A 16 3.39 -4.71 -17.60
C LEU A 16 1.97 -4.88 -18.16
N THR A 17 0.95 -4.53 -17.37
CA THR A 17 -0.45 -4.54 -17.83
C THR A 17 -0.66 -3.63 -19.03
N ALA A 18 -0.14 -2.40 -18.98
CA ALA A 18 -0.25 -1.43 -20.07
C ALA A 18 0.45 -1.92 -21.35
N VAL A 19 1.65 -2.50 -21.22
CA VAL A 19 2.41 -3.07 -22.34
C VAL A 19 1.66 -4.25 -22.96
N LEU A 20 1.18 -5.20 -22.15
CA LEU A 20 0.43 -6.35 -22.64
C LEU A 20 -0.90 -5.94 -23.28
N ALA A 21 -1.60 -4.96 -22.72
CA ALA A 21 -2.82 -4.41 -23.29
C ALA A 21 -2.56 -3.73 -24.64
N PHE A 22 -1.43 -3.03 -24.79
CA PHE A 22 -1.02 -2.44 -26.05
C PHE A 22 -0.80 -3.51 -27.14
N PHE A 23 -0.06 -4.58 -26.85
CA PHE A 23 0.10 -5.68 -27.81
C PHE A 23 -1.23 -6.39 -28.10
N ALA A 24 -2.01 -6.70 -27.08
CA ALA A 24 -3.32 -7.32 -27.25
C ALA A 24 -4.30 -6.49 -28.09
N SER A 25 -4.09 -5.17 -28.19
CA SER A 25 -4.90 -4.28 -29.05
C SER A 25 -4.55 -4.37 -30.54
N GLN A 26 -3.41 -4.98 -30.89
CA GLN A 26 -2.98 -5.11 -32.27
C GLN A 26 -3.53 -6.39 -32.90
N PRO A 27 -4.03 -6.35 -34.16
CA PRO A 27 -4.54 -7.53 -34.86
C PRO A 27 -3.50 -8.65 -35.00
N ALA A 28 -2.21 -8.29 -35.06
CA ALA A 28 -1.11 -9.23 -35.24
C ALA A 28 -0.64 -9.91 -33.94
N THR A 29 -1.06 -9.41 -32.75
CA THR A 29 -0.62 -9.95 -31.45
C THR A 29 -1.77 -10.13 -30.45
N THR A 30 -2.98 -10.41 -30.96
CA THR A 30 -4.19 -10.61 -30.14
C THR A 30 -4.05 -11.80 -29.19
N GLU A 31 -3.18 -12.76 -29.48
CA GLU A 31 -2.83 -13.86 -28.59
C GLU A 31 -2.20 -13.41 -27.26
N ALA A 32 -1.78 -12.14 -27.14
CA ALA A 32 -1.32 -11.55 -25.88
C ALA A 32 -2.46 -11.29 -24.87
N ALA A 33 -3.72 -11.23 -25.32
CA ALA A 33 -4.87 -10.84 -24.50
C ALA A 33 -5.06 -11.66 -23.20
N PRO A 34 -4.90 -13.00 -23.18
CA PRO A 34 -5.04 -13.80 -21.97
C PRO A 34 -4.00 -13.47 -20.88
N PHE A 35 -2.87 -12.85 -21.25
CA PHE A 35 -1.78 -12.55 -20.33
C PHE A 35 -1.91 -11.17 -19.67
N VAL A 36 -2.75 -10.28 -20.19
CA VAL A 36 -2.97 -8.92 -19.64
C VAL A 36 -3.23 -8.92 -18.12
N PRO A 37 -4.04 -9.84 -17.55
CA PRO A 37 -4.30 -9.87 -16.11
C PRO A 37 -3.07 -10.20 -15.24
N LEU A 38 -1.98 -10.74 -15.81
CA LEU A 38 -0.79 -11.12 -15.04
C LEU A 38 -0.14 -9.92 -14.34
N GLY A 39 -0.05 -8.77 -15.03
CA GLY A 39 0.51 -7.56 -14.43
C GLY A 39 -0.33 -7.07 -13.24
N VAL A 40 -1.66 -7.10 -13.39
CA VAL A 40 -2.60 -6.76 -12.32
C VAL A 40 -2.48 -7.74 -11.16
N LEU A 41 -2.38 -9.04 -11.43
CA LEU A 41 -2.25 -10.07 -10.39
C LEU A 41 -0.99 -9.86 -9.53
N VAL A 42 0.16 -9.60 -10.16
CA VAL A 42 1.41 -9.31 -9.45
C VAL A 42 1.26 -8.06 -8.58
N ALA A 43 0.69 -6.99 -9.12
CA ALA A 43 0.45 -5.76 -8.36
C ALA A 43 -0.51 -5.97 -7.19
N CYS A 44 -1.61 -6.72 -7.39
CA CYS A 44 -2.59 -7.05 -6.36
C CYS A 44 -1.99 -7.85 -5.21
N ILE A 45 -1.16 -8.87 -5.50
CA ILE A 45 -0.51 -9.68 -4.47
C ILE A 45 0.47 -8.81 -3.65
N ALA A 46 1.31 -8.03 -4.33
CA ALA A 46 2.25 -7.13 -3.67
C ALA A 46 1.54 -6.09 -2.80
N HIS A 47 0.40 -5.56 -3.28
CA HIS A 47 -0.45 -4.63 -2.55
C HIS A 47 -1.06 -5.28 -1.30
N CYS A 48 -1.63 -6.49 -1.40
CA CYS A 48 -2.17 -7.22 -0.25
C CYS A 48 -1.09 -7.47 0.81
N VAL A 49 0.10 -7.91 0.40
CA VAL A 49 1.24 -8.13 1.32
C VAL A 49 1.67 -6.83 1.98
N MET A 50 1.71 -5.71 1.25
CA MET A 50 2.04 -4.41 1.80
C MET A 50 1.01 -3.97 2.85
N VAL A 51 -0.28 -4.08 2.53
CA VAL A 51 -1.40 -3.75 3.43
C VAL A 51 -1.34 -4.59 4.70
N PHE A 52 -1.11 -5.90 4.56
CA PHE A 52 -0.92 -6.77 5.72
C PHE A 52 0.24 -6.29 6.59
N LYS A 53 1.40 -6.00 6.00
CA LYS A 53 2.61 -5.62 6.74
C LYS A 53 2.51 -4.25 7.40
N MET A 54 1.84 -3.28 6.78
CA MET A 54 1.63 -1.96 7.40
C MET A 54 0.73 -2.08 8.63
N TRP A 55 -0.38 -2.80 8.54
CA TRP A 55 -1.24 -3.04 9.70
C TRP A 55 -0.57 -3.94 10.73
N ALA A 56 0.25 -4.91 10.33
CA ALA A 56 1.00 -5.76 11.25
C ALA A 56 2.06 -5.00 12.06
N ALA A 57 2.53 -3.85 11.56
CA ALA A 57 3.56 -3.05 12.23
C ALA A 57 3.04 -2.22 13.40
N LEU A 58 1.74 -1.98 13.46
CA LEU A 58 1.13 -1.24 14.56
C LEU A 58 0.88 -2.15 15.78
N PRO A 59 0.95 -1.61 17.01
CA PRO A 59 0.67 -2.35 18.24
C PRO A 59 -0.78 -2.86 18.29
N ALA A 60 -1.02 -4.03 18.87
CA ALA A 60 -2.35 -4.65 18.86
C ALA A 60 -3.42 -3.80 19.57
N ASP A 61 -3.03 -3.09 20.63
CA ASP A 61 -3.85 -2.17 21.43
C ASP A 61 -4.20 -0.86 20.71
N GLN A 62 -3.45 -0.49 19.66
CA GLN A 62 -3.61 0.79 18.95
C GLN A 62 -4.19 0.65 17.55
N ARG A 63 -4.40 -0.58 17.08
CA ARG A 63 -4.98 -0.85 15.76
C ARG A 63 -6.49 -0.96 15.83
N ARG A 64 -7.19 -0.18 15.01
CA ARG A 64 -8.64 -0.34 14.82
C ARG A 64 -9.05 -1.62 14.08
N THR A 65 -8.14 -2.23 13.32
CA THR A 65 -8.42 -3.44 12.54
C THR A 65 -7.23 -4.39 12.57
N SER A 66 -7.50 -5.70 12.45
CA SER A 66 -6.46 -6.71 12.34
C SER A 66 -5.82 -6.68 10.94
N PRO A 67 -4.55 -7.11 10.79
CA PRO A 67 -3.89 -7.19 9.49
C PRO A 67 -4.63 -8.08 8.48
N GLY A 68 -5.22 -9.19 8.96
CA GLY A 68 -6.03 -10.08 8.15
C GLY A 68 -7.32 -9.41 7.68
N ALA A 69 -8.05 -8.73 8.58
CA ALA A 69 -9.27 -8.02 8.22
C ALA A 69 -8.99 -6.85 7.28
N ALA A 70 -7.87 -6.15 7.45
CA ALA A 70 -7.46 -5.06 6.57
C ALA A 70 -7.34 -5.50 5.10
N VAL A 71 -6.84 -6.71 4.85
CA VAL A 71 -6.73 -7.29 3.51
C VAL A 71 -8.02 -7.98 3.08
N GLY A 72 -8.58 -8.85 3.93
CA GLY A 72 -9.72 -9.70 3.57
C GLY A 72 -10.97 -8.91 3.19
N LEU A 73 -11.24 -7.81 3.90
CA LEU A 73 -12.40 -6.97 3.64
C LEU A 73 -12.27 -6.11 2.36
N LEU A 74 -11.07 -6.00 1.77
CA LEU A 74 -10.90 -5.38 0.44
C LEU A 74 -11.45 -6.25 -0.70
N PHE A 75 -11.67 -7.54 -0.47
CA PHE A 75 -12.22 -8.47 -1.48
C PHE A 75 -13.75 -8.52 -1.47
N ILE A 76 -14.41 -7.88 -0.50
CA ILE A 76 -15.87 -7.82 -0.47
C ILE A 76 -16.34 -6.77 -1.49
N PRO A 77 -17.11 -7.16 -2.53
CA PRO A 77 -17.61 -6.22 -3.53
C PRO A 77 -18.42 -5.10 -2.88
N VAL A 78 -18.31 -3.88 -3.41
CA VAL A 78 -18.97 -2.64 -2.94
C VAL A 78 -18.49 -2.17 -1.57
N PHE A 79 -18.41 -3.05 -0.58
CA PHE A 79 -17.87 -2.72 0.74
C PHE A 79 -16.42 -2.26 0.66
N ASN A 80 -15.64 -2.80 -0.29
CA ASN A 80 -14.27 -2.38 -0.53
C ASN A 80 -14.12 -0.86 -0.80
N ILE A 81 -15.13 -0.21 -1.42
CA ILE A 81 -15.12 1.23 -1.70
C ILE A 81 -15.10 2.03 -0.39
N TYR A 82 -15.89 1.63 0.60
CA TYR A 82 -15.82 2.21 1.94
C TYR A 82 -14.54 1.78 2.67
N TRP A 83 -14.23 0.48 2.61
CA TRP A 83 -13.18 -0.12 3.41
C TRP A 83 -11.78 0.39 3.06
N ILE A 84 -11.52 0.73 1.79
CA ILE A 84 -10.23 1.26 1.36
C ILE A 84 -9.86 2.56 2.09
N PHE A 85 -10.84 3.40 2.44
CA PHE A 85 -10.59 4.56 3.29
C PHE A 85 -10.17 4.13 4.70
N ASN A 86 -10.85 3.15 5.31
CA ASN A 86 -10.43 2.62 6.61
C ASN A 86 -8.97 2.09 6.55
N VAL A 87 -8.63 1.34 5.49
CA VAL A 87 -7.31 0.74 5.30
C VAL A 87 -6.20 1.78 5.22
N TYR A 88 -6.38 2.87 4.48
CA TYR A 88 -5.30 3.86 4.25
C TYR A 88 -5.41 5.06 5.17
N VAL A 89 -6.57 5.69 5.15
CA VAL A 89 -6.85 6.93 5.86
C VAL A 89 -6.91 6.65 7.37
N GLY A 90 -7.58 5.55 7.77
CA GLY A 90 -7.58 5.08 9.16
C GLY A 90 -6.21 4.64 9.64
N TYR A 91 -5.41 3.98 8.79
CA TYR A 91 -4.04 3.62 9.10
C TYR A 91 -3.16 4.84 9.39
N ALA A 92 -3.25 5.91 8.60
CA ALA A 92 -2.47 7.13 8.86
C ALA A 92 -2.76 7.72 10.25
N THR A 93 -4.03 7.71 10.67
CA THR A 93 -4.42 8.15 12.02
C THR A 93 -3.81 7.27 13.10
N ASP A 94 -3.96 5.96 13.01
CA ASP A 94 -3.47 5.03 14.04
C ASP A 94 -1.94 5.02 14.08
N PHE A 95 -1.30 5.06 12.91
CA PHE A 95 0.14 5.19 12.78
C PHE A 95 0.68 6.45 13.44
N ASN A 96 0.08 7.62 13.17
CA ASN A 96 0.56 8.88 13.75
C ASN A 96 0.40 8.90 15.27
N LYS A 97 -0.67 8.29 15.81
CA LYS A 97 -0.84 8.10 17.26
C LYS A 97 0.26 7.19 17.84
N SER A 98 0.50 6.04 17.22
CA SER A 98 1.57 5.12 17.63
C SER A 98 2.96 5.73 17.55
N ALA A 99 3.22 6.50 16.49
CA ALA A 99 4.49 7.19 16.29
C ALA A 99 4.72 8.24 17.39
N GLN A 100 3.70 9.03 17.71
CA GLN A 100 3.76 10.02 18.79
C GLN A 100 4.04 9.36 20.15
N ALA A 101 3.33 8.27 20.49
CA ALA A 101 3.52 7.55 21.74
C ALA A 101 4.92 6.95 21.90
N ARG A 102 5.62 6.70 20.79
CA ARG A 102 6.97 6.11 20.75
C ARG A 102 8.08 7.13 20.46
N GLY A 103 7.76 8.43 20.40
CA GLY A 103 8.72 9.49 20.08
C GLY A 103 9.32 9.39 18.67
N VAL A 104 8.61 8.77 17.72
CA VAL A 104 9.06 8.62 16.34
C VAL A 104 8.66 9.86 15.54
N ASP A 105 9.66 10.64 15.10
CA ASP A 105 9.46 11.85 14.28
C ASP A 105 9.20 11.52 12.79
N LYS A 106 8.29 10.58 12.55
CA LYS A 106 7.80 10.29 11.21
C LYS A 106 6.30 10.29 11.23
N ARG A 107 5.69 11.10 10.36
CA ARG A 107 4.25 11.13 10.16
C ARG A 107 3.88 10.69 8.76
N ILE A 108 2.74 10.01 8.65
CA ILE A 108 2.12 9.67 7.39
C ILE A 108 1.05 10.71 7.09
N SER A 109 1.11 11.31 5.90
CA SER A 109 0.16 12.33 5.48
C SER A 109 -1.18 11.71 5.13
N TRP A 110 -2.21 12.11 5.86
CA TRP A 110 -3.60 11.74 5.59
C TRP A 110 -4.05 12.22 4.21
N GLY A 111 -3.75 13.48 3.88
CA GLY A 111 -4.10 14.10 2.60
C GLY A 111 -3.42 13.42 1.43
N LEU A 112 -2.17 12.97 1.57
CA LEU A 112 -1.50 12.20 0.51
C LEU A 112 -2.24 10.90 0.21
N LEU A 113 -2.59 10.13 1.25
CA LEU A 113 -3.28 8.86 1.05
C LEU A 113 -4.70 9.06 0.49
N LEU A 114 -5.40 10.11 0.92
CA LEU A 114 -6.69 10.46 0.36
C LEU A 114 -6.58 10.85 -1.12
N CYS A 115 -5.66 11.77 -1.46
CA CYS A 115 -5.40 12.17 -2.84
C CYS A 115 -5.02 10.97 -3.70
N GLN A 116 -4.19 10.06 -3.18
CA GLN A 116 -3.82 8.83 -3.89
C GLN A 116 -5.05 7.96 -4.21
N LEU A 117 -6.00 7.83 -3.29
CA LEU A 117 -7.22 7.06 -3.55
C LEU A 117 -8.10 7.75 -4.60
N LEU A 118 -8.32 9.05 -4.45
CA LEU A 118 -9.23 9.83 -5.29
C LEU A 118 -8.69 10.13 -6.69
N LEU A 119 -7.36 10.18 -6.86
CA LEU A 119 -6.70 10.54 -8.13
C LEU A 119 -5.99 9.35 -8.79
N SER A 120 -6.18 8.13 -8.29
CA SER A 120 -5.56 6.91 -8.82
C SER A 120 -5.91 6.62 -10.30
N TRP A 121 -7.07 7.07 -10.75
CA TRP A 121 -7.57 6.98 -12.13
C TRP A 121 -6.86 7.92 -13.10
N VAL A 122 -6.16 8.95 -12.62
CA VAL A 122 -5.38 9.86 -13.45
C VAL A 122 -4.01 9.21 -13.69
N PRO A 123 -3.63 8.82 -14.92
CA PRO A 123 -2.53 7.86 -15.11
C PRO A 123 -1.19 8.28 -14.49
N LEU A 124 -0.59 9.37 -14.98
CA LEU A 124 0.73 9.82 -14.53
C LEU A 124 0.69 10.37 -13.10
N LEU A 125 -0.34 11.12 -12.76
CA LEU A 125 -0.49 11.71 -11.43
C LEU A 125 -0.73 10.63 -10.37
N GLY A 126 -1.62 9.69 -10.64
CA GLY A 126 -1.90 8.53 -9.79
C GLY A 126 -0.67 7.65 -9.60
N LEU A 127 0.15 7.46 -10.64
CA LEU A 127 1.41 6.73 -10.53
C LEU A 127 2.41 7.44 -9.59
N ILE A 128 2.59 8.75 -9.75
CA ILE A 128 3.48 9.54 -8.88
C ILE A 128 2.99 9.48 -7.43
N LEU A 129 1.70 9.74 -7.20
CA LEU A 129 1.10 9.69 -5.88
C LEU A 129 1.24 8.29 -5.23
N GLN A 130 1.13 7.22 -6.02
CA GLN A 130 1.32 5.85 -5.56
C GLN A 130 2.74 5.62 -5.06
N ILE A 131 3.74 6.06 -5.82
CA ILE A 131 5.17 5.90 -5.47
C ILE A 131 5.49 6.66 -4.18
N VAL A 132 4.96 7.89 -4.05
CA VAL A 132 5.15 8.71 -2.84
C VAL A 132 4.43 8.07 -1.64
N ALA A 133 3.21 7.58 -1.81
CA ALA A 133 2.45 6.89 -0.77
C ALA A 133 3.16 5.62 -0.27
N ILE A 134 3.60 4.75 -1.18
CA ILE A 134 4.37 3.53 -0.84
C ILE A 134 5.65 3.92 -0.07
N SER A 135 6.34 4.96 -0.53
CA SER A 135 7.57 5.44 0.12
C SER A 135 7.31 5.94 1.54
N GLN A 136 6.25 6.73 1.76
CA GLN A 136 5.88 7.21 3.10
C GLN A 136 5.51 6.05 4.03
N ILE A 137 4.68 5.10 3.57
CA ILE A 137 4.27 3.93 4.35
C ILE A 137 5.49 3.07 4.72
N CYS A 138 6.36 2.77 3.75
CA CYS A 138 7.55 1.95 4.01
C CYS A 138 8.52 2.60 4.98
N ASN A 139 8.81 3.89 4.80
CA ASN A 139 9.68 4.62 5.70
C ASN A 139 9.05 4.72 7.10
N GLY A 140 7.74 4.94 7.19
CA GLY A 140 7.01 4.97 8.45
C GLY A 140 7.08 3.65 9.21
N VAL A 141 6.80 2.53 8.54
CA VAL A 141 6.89 1.18 9.13
C VAL A 141 8.31 0.89 9.63
N ASN A 142 9.33 1.27 8.86
CA ASN A 142 10.73 1.08 9.27
C ASN A 142 11.08 1.93 10.50
N ALA A 143 10.61 3.18 10.55
CA ALA A 143 10.83 4.07 11.69
C ALA A 143 10.15 3.55 12.97
N LEU A 144 8.91 3.06 12.88
CA LEU A 144 8.21 2.45 14.03
C LEU A 144 8.94 1.22 14.57
N ARG A 145 9.44 0.35 13.69
CA ARG A 145 10.20 -0.84 14.09
C ARG A 145 11.51 -0.47 14.78
N ALA A 146 12.22 0.50 14.25
CA ALA A 146 13.46 1.00 14.85
C ALA A 146 13.20 1.62 16.25
N GLY A 147 12.17 2.46 16.38
CA GLY A 147 11.78 3.05 17.66
C GLY A 147 11.37 2.00 18.70
N SER A 148 10.68 0.95 18.28
CA SER A 148 10.27 -0.15 19.17
C SER A 148 11.46 -0.93 19.74
N GLY A 149 12.47 -1.21 18.90
CA GLY A 149 13.71 -1.84 19.37
C GLY A 149 14.49 -0.96 20.35
N ALA A 150 14.54 0.35 20.10
CA ALA A 150 15.20 1.29 21.00
C ALA A 150 14.50 1.39 22.38
N VAL A 151 13.16 1.37 22.41
CA VAL A 151 12.40 1.37 23.68
C VAL A 151 12.64 0.08 24.45
N GLN A 152 12.63 -1.08 23.78
CA GLN A 152 12.90 -2.37 24.42
C GLN A 152 14.32 -2.45 24.99
N ALA A 153 15.32 -1.98 24.25
CA ALA A 153 16.72 -1.97 24.70
C ALA A 153 16.98 -1.05 25.90
N ARG A 154 16.15 -0.02 26.12
CA ARG A 154 16.23 0.86 27.31
C ARG A 154 15.55 0.28 28.56
N ALA A 155 14.72 -0.74 28.39
CA ALA A 155 13.96 -1.36 29.46
C ALA A 155 14.58 -2.67 29.98
N ALA A 156 15.69 -3.11 29.38
CA ALA A 156 16.50 -4.28 29.77
C ALA A 156 17.78 -3.83 30.49
#